data_AF-A0A959ZBZ4-F1
#
_entry.id   AF-A0A959ZBZ4-F1
#
_cell.length_a   1.000
_cell.length_b   1.000
_cell.length_c   1.000
_cell.angle_alpha   90.00
_cell.angle_beta   90.00
_cell.angle_gamma   90.00
#
_symmetry.space_group_name_H-M   'P 1'
#
loop_
_entity.id
_entity.type
_entity.pdbx_description
1 polymer ?
#
loop_
_entity_poly.entity_id
_entity_poly.type
_entity_poly.pdbx_seq_one_letter_code
_entity_poly.pdbx_strand_id
1 'polypeptide(L)' 'PYLLQQGMLKRTPRGRVLTPAAFEHLGLPVPRGGEQLF' A
#
# COMPACT_ATOMS: atom_id res chain seq x y z
N PRO A 1 6.31 -10.72 5.48
CA PRO A 1 7.78 -10.51 5.35
C PRO A 1 8.21 -10.20 3.92
N TYR A 2 7.70 -10.90 2.89
CA TYR A 2 8.07 -10.62 1.49
C TYR A 2 7.56 -9.26 0.96
N LEU A 3 6.25 -9.00 1.03
CA LEU A 3 5.65 -7.75 0.53
C LEU A 3 6.10 -6.49 1.29
N LEU A 4 6.48 -6.64 2.57
CA LEU A 4 7.06 -5.56 3.37
C LEU A 4 8.49 -5.24 2.91
N GLN A 5 9.28 -6.27 2.58
CA GLN A 5 10.65 -6.11 2.06
C GLN A 5 10.64 -5.53 0.64
N GLN A 6 9.65 -5.87 -0.17
CA GLN A 6 9.47 -5.30 -1.52
C GLN A 6 8.87 -3.88 -1.51
N GLY A 7 8.58 -3.30 -0.34
CA GLY A 7 7.97 -1.97 -0.25
C GLY A 7 6.53 -1.91 -0.77
N MET A 8 5.87 -3.06 -0.93
CA MET A 8 4.49 -3.18 -1.43
C MET A 8 3.45 -3.01 -0.31
N LEU A 9 3.88 -3.12 0.94
CA LEU A 9 3.00 -3.05 2.11
C LEU A 9 3.57 -2.12 3.17
N LYS A 10 2.74 -1.21 3.68
CA LYS A 10 3.05 -0.30 4.79
C LYS A 10 2.25 -0.68 6.04
N ARG A 11 2.84 -0.52 7.23
CA ARG A 11 2.15 -0.71 8.51
C ARG A 11 1.45 0.58 8.93
N THR A 12 0.24 0.47 9.45
CA THR A 12 -0.52 1.58 10.05
C THR A 12 -1.13 1.13 11.38
N PRO A 13 -1.56 2.05 12.28
CA PRO A 13 -2.25 1.67 13.52
C PRO A 13 -3.53 0.84 13.29
N ARG A 14 -4.12 0.92 12.09
CA ARG A 14 -5.33 0.19 11.69
C ARG A 14 -5.06 -1.08 10.89
N GLY A 15 -3.79 -1.44 10.65
CA GLY A 15 -3.42 -2.68 9.98
C GLY A 15 -2.30 -2.52 8.96
N ARG A 16 -2.51 -3.07 7.77
CA ARG A 16 -1.55 -3.05 6.66
C ARG A 16 -2.23 -2.44 5.45
N VAL A 17 -1.54 -1.52 4.79
CA VAL A 17 -2.04 -0.84 3.60
C VAL A 17 -1.10 -1.09 2.42
N LEU A 18 -1.67 -1.20 1.23
CA LEU A 18 -0.90 -1.29 -0.02
C LEU A 18 -0.25 0.05 -0.31
N THR A 19 1.00 0.01 -0.79
CA THR A 19 1.68 1.20 -1.31
C THR A 19 1.28 1.45 -2.76
N PRO A 20 1.52 2.65 -3.31
CA PRO A 20 1.30 2.92 -4.73
C PRO A 20 1.96 1.90 -5.65
N ALA A 21 3.20 1.50 -5.35
CA ALA A 21 3.93 0.46 -6.09
C ALA A 21 3.20 -0.91 -6.10
N ALA A 22 2.47 -1.23 -5.04
CA ALA A 22 1.67 -2.45 -4.99
C ALA A 22 0.39 -2.34 -5.82
N PHE A 23 -0.26 -1.18 -5.82
CA PHE A 23 -1.40 -0.92 -6.69
C PHE A 23 -0.99 -1.01 -8.17
N GLU A 24 0.15 -0.44 -8.55
CA GLU A 24 0.70 -0.54 -9.90
C GLU A 24 1.00 -1.98 -10.30
N HIS A 25 1.63 -2.77 -9.43
CA HIS A 25 1.93 -4.17 -9.68
C HIS A 25 0.66 -5.03 -9.86
N LEU A 26 -0.43 -4.65 -9.19
CA LEU A 26 -1.73 -5.30 -9.28
C LEU A 26 -2.59 -4.76 -10.43
N GLY A 27 -2.15 -3.72 -11.15
CA GLY A 27 -2.94 -3.06 -12.19
C GLY A 27 -4.19 -2.35 -11.65
N LEU A 28 -4.19 -1.98 -10.37
CA LEU A 28 -5.31 -1.35 -9.70
C LEU A 28 -5.12 0.18 -9.65
N PRO A 29 -6.20 0.97 -9.77
CA PRO A 29 -6.11 2.41 -9.62
C PRO A 29 -5.77 2.78 -8.18
N VAL A 30 -4.76 3.64 -7.99
CA VAL A 30 -4.41 4.17 -6.66
C VAL A 30 -5.55 5.07 -6.17
N PRO A 31 -6.12 4.83 -4.98
CA PRO A 31 -7.19 5.67 -4.45
C PRO A 31 -6.65 7.07 -4.12
N ARG A 32 -7.30 8.12 -4.65
CA ARG A 32 -6.85 9.53 -4.54
C ARG A 32 -6.78 10.09 -3.10
N GLY A 33 -7.23 9.34 -2.10
CA GLY A 33 -7.15 9.71 -0.67
C GLY A 33 -6.48 8.68 0.23
N GLY A 34 -5.92 7.60 -0.33
CA GLY A 34 -5.40 6.48 0.46
C GLY A 34 -4.16 6.80 1.29
N GLU A 35 -3.39 7.83 0.89
CA GLU A 35 -2.18 8.25 1.60
C GLU A 35 -2.46 9.17 2.79
N GLN A 36 -3.64 9.82 2.80
CA GLN A 36 -4.01 10.81 3.84
C GLN A 36 -4.90 10.23 4.95
N LEU A 37 -5.35 8.97 4.84
CA LEU A 37 -6.28 8.39 5.80
C LEU A 37 -5.61 7.83 7.06
N PHE A 38 -4.28 7.83 7.17
CA PHE A 38 -3.55 7.28 8.33
C PHE A 38 -2.21 7.97 8.62
#